data_AF-A0A8C2U279-F1
#
_entry.id   AF-A0A8C2U279-F1
#
_cell.length_a   1.000
_cell.length_b   1.000
_cell.length_c   1.000
_cell.angle_alpha   90.00
_cell.angle_beta   90.00
_cell.angle_gamma   90.00
#
_symmetry.space_group_name_H-M   'P 1'
#
loop_
_entity.id
_entity.type
_entity.pdbx_description
1 polymer ?
#
loop_
_entity_poly.entity_id
_entity_poly.type
_entity_poly.pdbx_seq_one_letter_code
_entity_poly.pdbx_strand_id
1 'polypeptide(L)' 'IHPNLGRDICAFCHKAVGPREPTVEAMRKQYHADCFTCRTCQRRLAGQRYYQRDGRPICDTCYQVWWG' A
#
# COMPACT_ATOMS: atom_id res chain seq x y z
N ILE A 1 -26.01 8.80 7.88
CA ILE A 1 -24.82 9.69 7.81
C ILE A 1 -23.59 8.78 7.84
N HIS A 2 -22.80 8.69 6.76
CA HIS A 2 -21.49 8.00 6.77
C HIS A 2 -20.40 9.03 6.47
N PRO A 3 -19.97 9.82 7.47
CA PRO A 3 -18.98 10.85 7.26
C PRO A 3 -17.60 10.25 7.52
N ASN A 4 -16.92 9.69 6.51
CA ASN A 4 -15.47 9.41 6.53
C ASN A 4 -14.92 8.96 5.15
N LEU A 5 -15.38 9.60 4.07
CA LEU A 5 -15.15 9.29 2.64
C LEU A 5 -13.66 9.31 2.16
N GLY A 6 -12.68 9.39 3.05
CA GLY A 6 -11.26 9.48 2.73
C GLY A 6 -10.43 8.25 3.10
N ARG A 7 -10.93 7.38 4.00
CA ARG A 7 -10.19 6.17 4.43
C ARG A 7 -10.64 4.92 3.68
N ASP A 8 -11.81 4.93 3.07
CA ASP A 8 -12.39 3.76 2.41
C ASP A 8 -11.95 3.57 0.95
N ILE A 9 -11.04 4.39 0.39
CA ILE A 9 -10.58 4.24 -0.99
C ILE A 9 -9.13 3.73 -1.03
N CYS A 10 -8.90 2.64 -1.77
CA CYS A 10 -7.58 2.07 -1.98
C CYS A 10 -6.72 3.02 -2.82
N ALA A 11 -5.57 3.45 -2.28
CA ALA A 11 -4.68 4.40 -2.94
C ALA A 11 -3.86 3.81 -4.11
N PHE A 12 -4.04 2.53 -4.44
CA PHE A 12 -3.43 1.89 -5.61
C PHE A 12 -4.45 1.68 -6.74
N CYS A 13 -5.57 1.01 -6.45
CA CYS A 13 -6.56 0.66 -7.48
C CYS A 13 -7.73 1.67 -7.56
N HIS A 14 -7.81 2.63 -6.63
CA HIS A 14 -8.85 3.65 -6.52
C HIS A 14 -10.28 3.09 -6.33
N LYS A 15 -10.41 1.82 -5.95
CA LYS A 15 -11.70 1.21 -5.59
C LYS A 15 -11.95 1.33 -4.10
N ALA A 16 -13.23 1.28 -3.73
CA ALA A 16 -13.63 1.20 -2.33
C ALA A 16 -13.06 -0.07 -1.67
N VAL A 17 -12.77 0.06 -0.38
CA VAL A 17 -12.29 -0.99 0.51
C VAL A 17 -13.44 -1.32 1.44
N GLY A 18 -13.97 -2.53 1.29
CA GLY A 18 -15.09 -3.02 2.06
C GLY A 18 -14.76 -3.18 3.54
N PRO A 19 -15.78 -3.11 4.43
CA PRO A 19 -15.61 -3.13 5.88
C PRO A 19 -15.01 -4.43 6.45
N ARG A 20 -14.96 -5.50 5.65
CA ARG A 20 -14.43 -6.81 6.00
C ARG A 20 -13.23 -7.22 5.15
N GLU A 21 -12.81 -6.38 4.21
CA GLU A 21 -11.66 -6.68 3.37
C GLU A 21 -10.36 -6.45 4.15
N PRO A 22 -9.32 -7.29 3.94
CA PRO A 22 -8.03 -7.07 4.56
C PRO A 22 -7.38 -5.79 4.00
N THR A 23 -6.98 -4.90 4.90
CA THR A 23 -6.43 -3.58 4.56
C THR A 23 -5.04 -3.36 5.12
N VAL A 24 -4.28 -2.49 4.48
CA VAL A 24 -3.01 -1.96 4.99
C VAL A 24 -3.11 -0.44 5.07
N GLU A 25 -2.86 0.12 6.25
CA GLU A 25 -2.62 1.56 6.40
C GLU A 25 -1.12 1.82 6.28
N ALA A 26 -0.71 2.60 5.28
CA ALA A 26 0.68 2.90 4.99
C ALA A 26 0.79 4.27 4.33
N MET A 27 1.87 5.02 4.60
CA MET A 27 2.12 6.33 3.97
C MET A 27 0.90 7.30 4.04
N ARG A 28 0.18 7.28 5.17
CA ARG A 28 -1.08 8.03 5.41
C ARG A 28 -2.19 7.75 4.39
N LYS A 29 -2.20 6.55 3.80
CA LYS A 29 -3.17 6.08 2.80
C LYS A 29 -3.63 4.67 3.17
N GLN A 30 -4.81 4.28 2.69
CA GLN A 30 -5.35 2.93 2.82
C GLN A 30 -5.16 2.15 1.52
N TYR A 31 -4.87 0.85 1.63
CA TYR A 31 -4.71 -0.07 0.52
C TYR A 31 -5.47 -1.36 0.81
N HIS A 32 -5.99 -2.04 -0.21
CA HIS A 32 -6.23 -3.48 -0.09
C HIS A 32 -4.90 -4.18 0.19
N ALA A 33 -4.91 -5.21 1.03
CA ALA A 33 -3.69 -5.98 1.33
C ALA A 33 -3.01 -6.52 0.05
N ASP A 34 -3.80 -6.94 -0.94
CA ASP A 34 -3.30 -7.41 -2.24
C ASP A 34 -2.78 -6.29 -3.14
N CYS A 35 -3.25 -5.06 -2.95
CA CYS A 35 -2.85 -3.88 -3.72
C CYS A 35 -1.62 -3.18 -3.14
N PHE A 36 -1.24 -3.49 -1.91
CA PHE A 36 -0.04 -2.95 -1.29
C PHE A 36 1.20 -3.71 -1.79
N THR A 37 1.66 -3.37 -2.99
CA THR A 37 2.74 -4.06 -3.71
C THR A 37 3.94 -3.15 -4.00
N CYS A 38 5.13 -3.75 -4.06
CA CYS A 38 6.36 -3.05 -4.44
C CYS A 38 6.21 -2.40 -5.82
N ARG A 39 6.50 -1.10 -5.94
CA ARG A 39 6.45 -0.39 -7.23
C ARG A 39 7.31 -1.07 -8.30
N THR A 40 8.46 -1.62 -7.91
CA THR A 40 9.46 -2.16 -8.84
C THR A 40 9.15 -3.59 -9.26
N CYS A 41 8.90 -4.50 -8.31
CA CYS A 41 8.77 -5.93 -8.58
C CYS A 41 7.35 -6.49 -8.35
N GLN A 42 6.39 -5.64 -7.97
CA GLN A 42 4.98 -6.01 -7.74
C GLN A 42 4.74 -7.06 -6.64
N ARG A 43 5.77 -7.42 -5.85
CA ARG A 43 5.61 -8.30 -4.68
C ARG A 43 4.69 -7.64 -3.63
N ARG A 44 3.78 -8.41 -3.04
CA ARG A 44 2.92 -7.97 -1.93
C ARG A 44 3.74 -7.65 -0.68
N LEU A 45 3.40 -6.54 -0.01
CA LEU A 45 4.14 -6.00 1.12
C LEU A 45 3.31 -5.93 2.41
N ALA A 46 2.06 -6.40 2.38
CA ALA A 46 1.24 -6.50 3.58
C ALA A 46 1.98 -7.36 4.63
N GLY A 47 2.22 -6.78 5.82
CA GLY A 47 2.98 -7.43 6.89
C GLY A 47 4.48 -7.61 6.61
N GLN A 48 5.06 -6.92 5.62
CA GLN A 48 6.49 -6.97 5.29
C GLN A 48 7.15 -5.61 5.54
N ARG A 49 8.47 -5.59 5.78
CA ARG A 49 9.25 -4.34 5.78
C ARG A 49 9.21 -3.71 4.39
N TYR A 50 8.98 -2.41 4.34
CA TYR A 50 8.98 -1.63 3.11
C TYR A 50 9.62 -0.26 3.34
N TYR A 51 10.02 0.38 2.24
CA TYR A 51 10.51 1.75 2.19
C TYR A 51 9.59 2.59 1.32
N GLN A 52 9.43 3.87 1.64
CA GLN A 52 8.65 4.80 0.83
C GLN A 52 9.56 5.55 -0.14
N ARG A 53 9.18 5.57 -1.43
CA ARG A 53 9.82 6.40 -2.46
C ARG A 53 8.76 6.99 -3.39
N ASP A 54 8.77 8.31 -3.58
CA ASP A 54 7.78 9.05 -4.39
C ASP A 54 6.32 8.73 -4.01
N GLY A 55 6.06 8.53 -2.71
CA GLY A 55 4.74 8.14 -2.22
C GLY A 55 4.29 6.75 -2.70
N ARG A 56 5.22 5.85 -3.03
CA ARG A 56 4.96 4.46 -3.40
C ARG A 56 5.85 3.51 -2.57
N PRO A 57 5.35 2.32 -2.21
CA PRO A 57 6.12 1.38 -1.41
C PRO A 57 7.13 0.60 -2.27
N ILE A 58 8.32 0.36 -1.72
CA ILE A 58 9.43 -0.39 -2.29
C ILE A 58 9.81 -1.50 -1.30
N CYS A 59 9.98 -2.73 -1.79
CA CYS A 59 10.44 -3.83 -0.94
C CYS A 59 11.91 -3.67 -0.56
N ASP A 60 12.31 -4.34 0.52
CA ASP A 60 13.69 -4.34 1.02
C ASP A 60 14.72 -4.67 -0.06
N THR A 61 14.51 -5.75 -0.81
CA THR A 61 15.41 -6.18 -1.88
C THR A 61 15.56 -5.13 -2.99
N CYS A 62 14.45 -4.52 -3.44
CA CYS A 62 14.51 -3.46 -4.44
C CYS A 62 15.06 -2.16 -3.87
N TYR A 63 14.98 -1.92 -2.57
CA TYR A 63 15.63 -0.78 -1.96
C TYR A 63 17.15 -0.97 -1.97
N GLN A 64 17.64 -2.16 -1.58
CA GLN A 64 19.07 -2.50 -1.57
C GLN A 64 19.69 -2.50 -2.97
N VAL A 65 19.01 -3.01 -4.00
CA VAL A 65 19.58 -3.03 -5.38
C VAL A 65 19.86 -1.63 -5.92
N TRP A 66 19.08 -0.63 -5.52
CA TRP A 66 19.16 0.72 -6.08
C TRP A 66 19.97 1.69 -5.21
N TRP A 67 20.23 1.32 -3.96
CA TRP A 67 20.78 2.25 -2.95
C TRP A 67 21.76 1.59 -1.96
N GLY A 68 21.91 0.27 -2.03
CA GLY A 68 22.92 -0.48 -1.26
C GLY A 68 24.27 -0.48 -1.95
#